data_AF-A0A9D2SK18-F1
#
_entry.id   AF-A0A9D2SK18-F1
#
_cell.length_a   1.000
_cell.length_b   1.000
_cell.length_c   1.000
_cell.angle_alpha   90.00
_cell.angle_beta   90.00
_cell.angle_gamma   90.00
#
_symmetry.space_group_name_H-M   'P 1'
#
loop_
_entity.id
_entity.type
_entity.pdbx_description
1 polymer ?
#
loop_
_entity_poly.entity_id
_entity_poly.type
_entity_poly.pdbx_seq_one_letter_code
_entity_poly.pdbx_strand_id
1 'polypeptide(L)'
;MARYYKGKRIGANAYTQGKFGKGLREIVDTDNLLLYSDGRYPTKLTAADLPEDYIKIHSRVIWYMKGYLRTSGIVDMMYRWVRENYLFKDDYIYISYHGPLKEVTSHLGVKDIEDYDVCVCGNDIVNIVLAAEKYSGFDTSEVRAEIEKKESGFGTMNRIIIKNVDSKTETYSSSG
;
A
#
# COMPACT_ATOMS: atom_id res chain seq x y z
N MET A 1 15.55 7.41 -11.43
CA MET A 1 16.23 6.42 -12.32
C MET A 1 15.16 5.63 -13.06
N ALA A 2 15.25 5.47 -14.39
CA ALA A 2 14.24 4.73 -15.15
C ALA A 2 14.40 3.22 -14.93
N ARG A 3 13.33 2.55 -14.51
CA ARG A 3 13.32 1.09 -14.31
C ARG A 3 12.73 0.43 -15.56
N TYR A 4 13.21 -0.77 -15.88
CA TYR A 4 12.70 -1.55 -17.00
C TYR A 4 12.33 -2.95 -16.53
N TYR A 5 11.22 -3.49 -17.02
CA TYR A 5 10.78 -4.85 -16.78
C TYR A 5 10.13 -5.39 -18.05
N LYS A 6 10.49 -6.61 -18.46
CA LYS A 6 10.06 -7.22 -19.75
C LYS A 6 10.20 -6.27 -20.95
N GLY A 7 11.30 -5.50 -20.99
CA GLY A 7 11.57 -4.53 -22.07
C GLY A 7 10.71 -3.26 -22.04
N LYS A 8 9.80 -3.09 -21.06
CA LYS A 8 8.97 -1.90 -20.90
C LYS A 8 9.48 -1.01 -19.77
N ARG A 9 9.40 0.30 -19.96
CA ARG A 9 9.77 1.28 -18.93
C ARG A 9 8.70 1.33 -17.84
N ILE A 10 9.13 1.10 -16.59
CA ILE A 10 8.33 1.25 -15.38
C ILE A 10 8.79 2.53 -14.67
N GLY A 11 7.92 3.53 -14.64
CA GLY A 11 8.28 4.89 -14.25
C GLY A 11 7.71 5.35 -12.91
N ALA A 12 6.52 4.86 -12.56
CA ALA A 12 5.76 5.32 -11.40
C ALA A 12 5.97 4.41 -10.19
N ASN A 13 5.52 4.83 -9.02
CA ASN A 13 5.36 3.94 -7.87
C ASN A 13 3.91 3.42 -7.74
N ALA A 14 2.95 4.12 -8.35
CA ALA A 14 1.55 3.70 -8.38
C ALA A 14 0.96 3.76 -9.80
N TYR A 15 0.12 2.78 -10.11
CA TYR A 15 -0.66 2.72 -11.33
C TYR A 15 -2.12 2.43 -11.03
N THR A 16 -3.05 2.85 -11.90
CA THR A 16 -4.48 2.56 -11.76
C THR A 16 -5.11 2.15 -13.09
N GLN A 17 -6.17 1.33 -13.05
CA GLN A 17 -7.01 0.98 -14.22
C GLN A 17 -8.07 2.05 -14.54
N GLY A 18 -7.97 3.22 -13.93
CA GLY A 18 -8.81 4.37 -14.23
C GLY A 18 -8.04 5.66 -14.05
N LYS A 19 -8.63 6.75 -14.51
CA LYS A 19 -8.03 8.07 -14.50
C LYS A 19 -8.82 9.00 -13.59
N PHE A 20 -8.12 9.82 -12.83
CA PHE A 20 -8.72 10.94 -12.11
C PHE A 20 -9.29 11.96 -13.11
N GLY A 21 -10.56 12.30 -12.92
CA GLY A 21 -11.24 13.35 -13.66
C GLY A 21 -10.83 14.74 -13.21
N LYS A 22 -11.51 15.74 -13.77
CA LYS A 22 -11.31 17.16 -13.40
C LYS A 22 -12.19 17.58 -12.22
N GLY A 23 -13.31 16.88 -12.02
CA GLY A 23 -14.26 17.11 -10.95
C GLY A 23 -13.81 16.53 -9.60
N LEU A 24 -14.43 17.03 -8.52
CA LEU A 24 -14.19 16.53 -7.18
C LEU A 24 -14.59 15.05 -7.07
N ARG A 25 -13.62 14.18 -6.75
CA ARG A 25 -13.79 12.72 -6.69
C ARG A 25 -14.25 12.07 -8.00
N GLU A 26 -14.00 12.72 -9.13
CA GLU A 26 -14.35 12.17 -10.43
C GLU A 26 -13.32 11.10 -10.83
N ILE A 27 -13.83 9.96 -11.29
CA ILE A 27 -13.04 8.92 -11.97
C ILE A 27 -13.62 8.71 -13.35
N VAL A 28 -12.74 8.55 -14.33
CA VAL A 28 -13.09 8.29 -15.72
C VAL A 28 -12.28 7.10 -16.22
N ASP A 29 -12.80 6.43 -17.25
CA ASP A 29 -12.10 5.33 -17.95
C ASP A 29 -11.68 4.18 -17.01
N THR A 30 -12.56 3.76 -16.11
CA THR A 30 -12.28 2.79 -15.04
C THR A 30 -12.19 1.33 -15.49
N ASP A 31 -12.64 1.04 -16.72
CA ASP A 31 -12.63 -0.29 -17.32
C ASP A 31 -11.47 -0.46 -18.33
N ASN A 32 -10.49 0.45 -18.30
CA ASN A 32 -9.35 0.40 -19.21
C ASN A 32 -8.40 -0.77 -18.87
N LEU A 33 -7.97 -1.48 -19.92
CA LEU A 33 -6.94 -2.52 -19.81
C LEU A 33 -5.55 -1.91 -19.59
N LEU A 34 -5.33 -0.71 -20.13
CA LEU A 34 -4.09 0.03 -19.98
C LEU A 34 -4.11 0.85 -18.69
N LEU A 35 -2.95 0.94 -18.06
CA LEU A 35 -2.78 1.60 -16.79
C LEU A 35 -2.47 3.09 -16.93
N TYR A 36 -2.85 3.85 -15.92
CA TYR A 36 -2.49 5.25 -15.73
C TYR A 36 -1.41 5.38 -14.64
N SER A 37 -0.30 6.03 -14.94
CA SER A 37 0.70 6.45 -13.95
C SER A 37 0.07 7.45 -13.01
N ASP A 38 0.13 7.16 -11.70
CA ASP A 38 -0.41 8.00 -10.62
C ASP A 38 -1.89 8.37 -10.83
N GLY A 39 -2.63 7.54 -11.58
CA GLY A 39 -4.01 7.78 -12.00
C GLY A 39 -4.22 8.98 -12.90
N ARG A 40 -3.17 9.52 -13.52
CA ARG A 40 -3.25 10.74 -14.34
C ARG A 40 -2.79 10.53 -15.77
N TYR A 41 -1.65 9.87 -15.93
CA TYR A 41 -0.97 9.83 -17.23
C TYR A 41 -1.14 8.46 -17.89
N PRO A 42 -1.75 8.39 -19.09
CA PRO A 42 -1.95 7.11 -19.78
C PRO A 42 -0.63 6.44 -20.11
N THR A 43 -0.59 5.11 -20.06
CA THR A 43 0.59 4.31 -20.39
C THR A 43 0.26 3.21 -21.40
N LYS A 44 1.29 2.51 -21.88
CA LYS A 44 1.16 1.29 -22.69
C LYS A 44 1.34 0.01 -21.85
N LEU A 45 1.20 0.13 -20.53
CA LEU A 45 1.35 -0.96 -19.57
C LEU A 45 -0.02 -1.55 -19.25
N THR A 46 -0.09 -2.86 -19.19
CA THR A 46 -1.18 -3.62 -18.55
C THR A 46 -0.71 -4.12 -17.18
N ALA A 47 -1.63 -4.65 -16.38
CA ALA A 47 -1.28 -5.29 -15.11
C ALA A 47 -0.24 -6.42 -15.25
N ALA A 48 -0.27 -7.18 -16.35
CA ALA A 48 0.67 -8.28 -16.61
C ALA A 48 2.09 -7.82 -16.99
N ASP A 49 2.22 -6.54 -17.35
CA ASP A 49 3.50 -5.89 -17.65
C ASP A 49 4.19 -5.35 -16.40
N LEU A 50 3.51 -5.33 -15.24
CA LEU A 50 4.11 -4.89 -13.99
C LEU A 50 4.98 -6.01 -13.39
N PRO A 51 6.10 -5.66 -12.73
CA PRO A 51 6.86 -6.63 -11.95
C PRO A 51 6.08 -7.11 -10.71
N GLU A 52 6.51 -8.24 -10.15
CA GLU A 52 5.81 -8.92 -9.04
C GLU A 52 5.80 -8.13 -7.73
N ASP A 53 6.68 -7.14 -7.60
CA ASP A 53 6.71 -6.19 -6.50
C ASP A 53 5.62 -5.12 -6.59
N TYR A 54 4.74 -5.16 -7.60
CA TYR A 54 3.52 -4.37 -7.64
C TYR A 54 2.33 -5.19 -7.14
N ILE A 55 1.86 -4.87 -5.95
CA ILE A 55 0.65 -5.50 -5.41
C ILE A 55 -0.60 -4.75 -5.83
N LYS A 56 -1.71 -5.47 -5.94
CA LYS A 56 -3.02 -4.87 -6.17
C LYS A 56 -3.47 -4.11 -4.93
N ILE A 57 -4.03 -2.93 -5.14
CA ILE A 57 -4.65 -2.12 -4.09
C ILE A 57 -6.04 -1.64 -4.54
N HIS A 58 -6.92 -1.46 -3.58
CA HIS A 58 -8.27 -0.96 -3.74
C HIS A 58 -8.55 0.01 -2.58
N SER A 59 -8.22 1.27 -2.80
CA SER A 59 -8.12 2.27 -1.74
C SER A 59 -9.07 3.43 -1.95
N ARG A 60 -9.55 4.01 -0.84
CA ARG A 60 -10.37 5.22 -0.87
C ARG A 60 -9.63 6.41 -1.51
N VAL A 61 -8.31 6.48 -1.36
CA VAL A 61 -7.47 7.55 -1.93
C VAL A 61 -7.49 7.54 -3.46
N ILE A 62 -7.67 6.36 -4.06
CA ILE A 62 -7.84 6.20 -5.51
C ILE A 62 -9.32 6.02 -5.90
N TRP A 63 -10.25 6.52 -5.08
CA TRP A 63 -11.70 6.40 -5.28
C TRP A 63 -12.17 4.98 -5.60
N TYR A 64 -11.57 3.98 -4.94
CA TYR A 64 -11.89 2.57 -5.14
C TYR A 64 -11.64 2.07 -6.58
N MET A 65 -10.79 2.75 -7.36
CA MET A 65 -10.25 2.17 -8.58
C MET A 65 -9.38 0.95 -8.25
N LYS A 66 -9.23 0.04 -9.22
CA LYS A 66 -8.17 -0.97 -9.15
C LYS A 66 -6.82 -0.28 -9.34
N GLY A 67 -5.97 -0.36 -8.34
CA GLY A 67 -4.63 0.18 -8.36
C GLY A 67 -3.56 -0.89 -8.22
N TYR A 68 -2.33 -0.51 -8.51
CA TYR A 68 -1.14 -1.30 -8.34
C TYR A 68 -0.09 -0.43 -7.68
N LEU A 69 0.46 -0.90 -6.58
CA LEU A 69 1.44 -0.19 -5.78
C LEU A 69 2.72 -0.99 -5.75
N ARG A 70 3.81 -0.35 -6.15
CA ARG A 70 5.15 -0.88 -5.96
C ARG A 70 5.41 -1.05 -4.46
N THR A 71 6.07 -2.13 -4.06
CA THR A 71 6.50 -2.30 -2.66
C THR A 71 8.00 -2.49 -2.52
N SER A 72 8.74 -2.64 -3.63
CA SER A 72 10.20 -2.55 -3.60
C SER A 72 10.67 -1.10 -3.47
N GLY A 73 11.84 -0.91 -2.86
CA GLY A 73 12.47 0.40 -2.74
C GLY A 73 11.71 1.42 -1.89
N ILE A 74 10.74 0.97 -1.10
CA ILE A 74 10.20 1.75 0.02
C ILE A 74 11.38 2.05 0.96
N VAL A 75 11.53 3.31 1.31
CA VAL A 75 12.58 3.81 2.22
C VAL A 75 11.99 4.10 3.59
N ASP A 76 10.73 4.55 3.65
CA ASP A 76 10.04 4.79 4.90
C ASP A 76 8.52 4.56 4.78
N MET A 77 7.89 4.21 5.89
CA MET A 77 6.46 3.86 5.97
C MET A 77 5.89 4.21 7.35
N MET A 78 4.75 4.90 7.38
CA MET A 78 4.02 5.21 8.62
C MET A 78 2.56 4.80 8.50
N TYR A 79 2.06 4.10 9.54
CA TYR A 79 0.66 3.74 9.67
C TYR A 79 -0.06 4.67 10.63
N ARG A 80 -1.28 5.06 10.28
CA ARG A 80 -2.08 5.97 11.08
C ARG A 80 -3.56 5.62 11.06
N TRP A 81 -4.12 5.50 12.25
CA TRP A 81 -5.52 5.18 12.48
C TRP A 81 -6.29 6.42 12.94
N VAL A 82 -7.51 6.57 12.44
CA VAL A 82 -8.34 7.78 12.65
C VAL A 82 -9.52 7.52 13.58
N ARG A 83 -10.05 6.29 13.57
CA ARG A 83 -11.23 5.92 14.34
C ARG A 83 -10.99 4.63 15.08
N GLU A 84 -11.50 4.53 16.30
CA GLU A 84 -11.37 3.33 17.11
C GLU A 84 -12.29 2.19 16.62
N ASN A 85 -13.40 2.53 15.96
CA ASN A 85 -14.57 1.66 15.76
C ASN A 85 -14.51 0.80 14.49
N TYR A 86 -13.50 0.97 13.65
CA TYR A 86 -13.26 0.12 12.47
C TYR A 86 -11.79 -0.30 12.44
N LEU A 87 -11.52 -1.54 12.01
CA LEU A 87 -10.18 -2.02 11.73
C LEU A 87 -9.85 -1.75 10.25
N PHE A 88 -8.78 -1.00 9.98
CA PHE A 88 -8.19 -0.66 8.67
C PHE A 88 -9.04 0.20 7.71
N LYS A 89 -10.36 0.09 7.71
CA LYS A 89 -11.26 0.74 6.72
C LYS A 89 -11.06 2.25 6.57
N ASP A 90 -10.82 2.93 7.69
CA ASP A 90 -10.62 4.38 7.78
C ASP A 90 -9.17 4.75 8.15
N ASP A 91 -8.29 3.76 8.16
CA ASP A 91 -6.89 3.94 8.50
C ASP A 91 -6.08 4.19 7.23
N TYR A 92 -4.91 4.78 7.41
CA TYR A 92 -4.03 5.25 6.35
C TYR A 92 -2.64 4.67 6.53
N ILE A 93 -1.98 4.38 5.42
CA ILE A 93 -0.56 4.10 5.37
C ILE A 93 0.10 5.05 4.38
N TYR A 94 1.18 5.67 4.82
CA TYR A 94 1.99 6.64 4.07
C TYR A 94 3.30 5.98 3.71
N ILE A 95 3.75 6.17 2.48
CA ILE A 95 4.90 5.47 1.91
C ILE A 95 5.80 6.48 1.21
N SER A 96 7.09 6.41 1.49
CA SER A 96 8.13 7.19 0.83
C SER A 96 9.16 6.28 0.18
N TYR A 97 9.66 6.71 -0.98
CA TYR A 97 10.73 6.06 -1.76
C TYR A 97 12.00 6.91 -1.80
N HIS A 98 12.01 8.08 -1.14
CA HIS A 98 13.04 9.10 -1.30
C HIS A 98 13.71 9.50 0.01
N GLY A 99 13.02 9.41 1.14
CA GLY A 99 13.55 9.82 2.43
C GLY A 99 12.58 9.57 3.59
N PRO A 100 12.95 9.95 4.81
CA PRO A 100 12.11 9.75 5.98
C PRO A 100 10.84 10.60 5.91
N LEU A 101 9.73 10.03 6.37
CA LEU A 101 8.45 10.70 6.59
C LEU A 101 8.54 11.60 7.82
N LYS A 102 7.69 12.63 7.86
CA LYS A 102 7.63 13.56 8.99
C LYS A 102 6.22 13.66 9.55
N GLU A 103 6.09 13.47 10.85
CA GLU A 103 4.89 13.89 11.57
C GLU A 103 4.91 15.41 11.72
N VAL A 104 3.86 16.05 11.25
CA VAL A 104 3.65 17.50 11.42
C VAL A 104 2.36 17.74 12.17
N THR A 105 2.27 18.89 12.84
CA THR A 105 1.00 19.35 13.42
C THR A 105 0.61 20.62 12.71
N SER A 106 -0.56 20.60 12.06
CA SER A 106 -1.12 21.78 11.41
C SER A 106 -1.38 22.89 12.42
N HIS A 107 -1.55 24.12 11.92
CA HIS A 107 -1.92 25.28 12.74
C HIS A 107 -3.24 25.10 13.52
N LEU A 108 -4.08 24.13 13.13
CA LEU A 108 -5.32 23.77 13.84
C LEU A 108 -5.12 22.65 14.88
N GLY A 109 -3.88 22.24 15.16
CA GLY A 109 -3.57 21.16 16.11
C GLY A 109 -3.83 19.74 15.57
N VAL A 110 -4.19 19.61 14.30
CA VAL A 110 -4.40 18.31 13.66
C VAL A 110 -3.04 17.77 13.21
N LYS A 111 -2.64 16.62 13.75
CA LYS A 111 -1.46 15.88 13.29
C LYS A 111 -1.65 15.48 11.82
N ASP A 112 -0.61 15.50 11.01
CA ASP A 112 -0.58 14.99 9.62
C ASP A 112 0.80 14.38 9.32
N ILE A 113 0.93 13.71 8.16
CA ILE A 113 2.20 13.14 7.68
C ILE A 113 2.61 13.88 6.40
N GLU A 114 3.85 14.36 6.35
CA GLU A 114 4.46 15.00 5.18
C GLU A 114 5.55 14.12 4.55
N ASP A 115 6.04 14.55 3.38
CA ASP A 115 7.12 13.91 2.61
C ASP A 115 6.81 12.47 2.12
N TYR A 116 5.53 12.10 2.01
CA TYR A 116 5.11 10.84 1.41
C TYR A 116 4.93 10.94 -0.11
N ASP A 117 5.24 9.85 -0.82
CA ASP A 117 5.01 9.71 -2.26
C ASP A 117 3.64 9.10 -2.57
N VAL A 118 3.21 8.13 -1.75
CA VAL A 118 1.94 7.41 -1.90
C VAL A 118 1.24 7.29 -0.56
N CYS A 119 -0.08 7.50 -0.57
CA CYS A 119 -0.96 7.26 0.55
C CYS A 119 -2.02 6.22 0.15
N VAL A 120 -2.25 5.22 1.00
CA VAL A 120 -3.29 4.20 0.81
C VAL A 120 -4.20 4.17 2.02
N CYS A 121 -5.50 3.99 1.81
CA CYS A 121 -6.50 3.90 2.87
C CYS A 121 -7.34 2.63 2.68
N GLY A 122 -7.55 1.88 3.76
CA GLY A 122 -8.41 0.70 3.78
C GLY A 122 -7.67 -0.60 4.08
N ASN A 123 -8.36 -1.72 3.79
CA ASN A 123 -7.94 -3.05 4.23
C ASN A 123 -6.64 -3.57 3.59
N ASP A 124 -6.19 -2.98 2.48
CA ASP A 124 -4.95 -3.39 1.82
C ASP A 124 -3.67 -3.02 2.59
N ILE A 125 -3.78 -2.23 3.67
CA ILE A 125 -2.67 -1.85 4.55
C ILE A 125 -1.84 -3.08 4.96
N VAL A 126 -2.49 -4.17 5.38
CA VAL A 126 -1.77 -5.38 5.80
C VAL A 126 -1.01 -6.02 4.64
N ASN A 127 -1.63 -6.10 3.46
CA ASN A 127 -0.99 -6.65 2.26
C ASN A 127 0.24 -5.82 1.86
N ILE A 128 0.16 -4.49 2.01
CA ILE A 128 1.27 -3.57 1.76
C ILE A 128 2.42 -3.84 2.72
N VAL A 129 2.15 -3.96 4.02
CA VAL A 129 3.18 -4.23 5.05
C VAL A 129 3.91 -5.55 4.74
N LEU A 130 3.17 -6.64 4.50
CA LEU A 130 3.75 -7.95 4.17
C LEU A 130 4.57 -7.92 2.87
N ALA A 131 4.09 -7.19 1.86
CA ALA A 131 4.79 -7.05 0.59
C ALA A 131 6.02 -6.13 0.70
N ALA A 132 6.02 -5.13 1.58
CA ALA A 132 7.18 -4.30 1.85
C ALA A 132 8.30 -5.13 2.48
N GLU A 133 8.01 -5.96 3.48
CA GLU A 133 8.99 -6.88 4.06
C GLU A 133 9.61 -7.78 3.00
N LYS A 134 8.76 -8.39 2.17
CA LYS A 134 9.19 -9.33 1.14
C LYS A 134 10.04 -8.68 0.04
N TYR A 135 9.63 -7.50 -0.46
CA TYR A 135 10.18 -6.94 -1.70
C TYR A 135 11.09 -5.71 -1.50
N SER A 136 11.06 -5.05 -0.35
CA SER A 136 11.98 -3.95 -0.02
C SER A 136 12.99 -4.29 1.08
N GLY A 137 12.72 -5.30 1.91
CA GLY A 137 13.51 -5.54 3.12
C GLY A 137 13.38 -4.41 4.14
N PHE A 138 12.38 -3.53 3.99
CA PHE A 138 12.06 -2.48 4.94
C PHE A 138 11.64 -3.09 6.28
N ASP A 139 12.19 -2.56 7.37
CA ASP A 139 11.80 -2.98 8.72
C ASP A 139 10.42 -2.40 9.06
N THR A 140 9.41 -3.26 9.14
CA THR A 140 8.04 -2.86 9.44
C THR A 140 7.69 -2.93 10.94
N SER A 141 8.68 -3.16 11.82
CA SER A 141 8.43 -3.39 13.25
C SER A 141 7.61 -2.27 13.90
N GLU A 142 7.92 -1.00 13.61
CA GLU A 142 7.15 0.13 14.16
C GLU A 142 5.72 0.19 13.62
N VAL A 143 5.55 -0.04 12.30
CA VAL A 143 4.24 -0.09 11.65
C VAL A 143 3.38 -1.21 12.23
N ARG A 144 3.96 -2.38 12.43
CA ARG A 144 3.31 -3.53 13.06
C ARG A 144 2.90 -3.24 14.49
N ALA A 145 3.78 -2.61 15.28
CA ALA A 145 3.46 -2.25 16.66
C ALA A 145 2.24 -1.32 16.75
N GLU A 146 2.11 -0.35 15.85
CA GLU A 146 0.93 0.53 15.82
C GLU A 146 -0.34 -0.19 15.31
N ILE A 147 -0.22 -1.12 14.37
CA ILE A 147 -1.33 -2.00 13.97
C ILE A 147 -1.78 -2.88 15.15
N GLU A 148 -0.85 -3.50 15.87
CA GLU A 148 -1.14 -4.36 17.03
C GLU A 148 -1.79 -3.57 18.18
N LYS A 149 -1.36 -2.32 18.40
CA LYS A 149 -1.97 -1.40 19.37
C LYS A 149 -3.42 -1.08 18.99
N LYS A 150 -3.68 -0.83 17.71
CA LYS A 150 -5.03 -0.65 17.16
C LYS A 150 -5.89 -1.90 17.37
N GLU A 151 -5.37 -3.08 17.03
CA GLU A 151 -6.06 -4.36 17.19
C GLU A 151 -6.39 -4.67 18.66
N SER A 152 -5.43 -4.41 19.56
CA SER A 152 -5.59 -4.63 21.01
C SER A 152 -6.68 -3.74 21.61
N GLY A 153 -6.78 -2.48 21.14
CA GLY A 153 -7.85 -1.56 21.54
C GLY A 153 -9.23 -1.92 21.00
N PHE A 154 -9.33 -2.80 20.01
CA PHE A 154 -10.60 -3.19 19.37
C PHE A 154 -11.38 -4.26 20.16
N GLY A 155 -10.76 -4.89 21.16
CA GLY A 155 -11.38 -5.94 21.96
C GLY A 155 -11.43 -7.31 21.25
N THR A 156 -11.39 -8.37 22.04
CA THR A 156 -11.24 -9.80 21.69
C THR A 156 -12.24 -10.35 20.66
N MET A 157 -12.15 -9.98 19.37
CA MET A 157 -12.99 -10.59 18.30
C MET A 157 -12.40 -10.55 16.88
N ASN A 158 -11.08 -10.67 16.71
CA ASN A 158 -10.46 -11.30 15.52
C ASN A 158 -8.93 -11.31 15.66
N ARG A 159 -8.39 -12.36 16.30
CA ARG A 159 -6.95 -12.56 16.53
C ARG A 159 -6.22 -13.12 15.29
N ILE A 160 -6.64 -12.73 14.08
CA ILE A 160 -6.38 -13.48 12.84
C ILE A 160 -6.07 -12.52 11.68
N ILE A 161 -5.02 -11.70 11.72
CA ILE A 161 -4.52 -11.11 10.46
C ILE A 161 -2.98 -11.15 10.33
N ILE A 162 -2.21 -11.05 11.41
CA ILE A 162 -0.73 -11.02 11.31
C ILE A 162 -0.04 -12.11 12.14
N LYS A 163 -0.54 -13.34 12.07
CA LYS A 163 0.24 -14.53 12.48
C LYS A 163 0.30 -15.49 11.30
N ASN A 164 1.38 -15.41 10.52
CA ASN A 164 2.01 -16.52 9.76
C ASN A 164 2.96 -15.97 8.68
N VAL A 165 4.20 -15.63 9.03
CA VAL A 165 5.33 -15.64 8.08
C VAL A 165 6.60 -16.30 8.69
N ASP A 166 6.52 -16.96 9.86
CA ASP A 166 7.69 -17.65 10.45
C ASP A 166 7.60 -19.18 10.49
N SER A 167 6.55 -19.78 9.91
CA SER A 167 6.38 -21.24 9.92
C SER A 167 6.32 -21.85 8.53
N LYS A 168 7.38 -21.67 7.72
CA LYS A 168 7.66 -22.57 6.61
C LYS A 168 9.17 -22.80 6.46
N THR A 169 9.71 -23.61 7.36
CA THR A 169 10.80 -24.52 7.06
C THR A 169 10.45 -25.89 7.64
N GLU A 170 10.35 -26.88 6.74
CA GLU A 170 10.72 -28.30 6.94
C GLU A 170 9.85 -29.13 7.92
N THR A 171 9.35 -30.32 7.62
CA THR A 171 9.62 -31.31 6.56
C THR A 171 8.40 -32.22 6.45
N TYR A 172 8.13 -32.68 5.21
CA TYR A 172 7.36 -33.89 4.98
C TYR A 172 8.17 -35.08 5.50
N SER A 173 7.55 -35.92 6.33
CA SER A 173 7.93 -37.33 6.47
C SER A 173 6.68 -38.20 6.29
N SER A 174 6.48 -38.64 5.06
CA SER A 174 5.72 -39.82 4.73
C SER A 174 6.59 -41.06 4.95
N SER A 175 6.19 -41.99 5.83
CA SER A 175 6.44 -43.44 5.72
C SER A 175 5.94 -44.19 6.96
N GLY A 176 5.17 -45.26 6.74
CA GLY A 176 4.82 -46.27 7.75
C GLY A 176 3.36 -46.64 7.75
#